data_AF-A0AA46BM00-F1
#
_entry.id   AF-A0AA46BM00-F1
#
_cell.length_a   1.000
_cell.length_b   1.000
_cell.length_c   1.000
_cell.angle_alpha   90.00
_cell.angle_beta   90.00
_cell.angle_gamma   90.00
#
_symmetry.space_group_name_H-M   'P 1'
#
loop_
_entity.id
_entity.type
_entity.pdbx_description
1 polymer ?
#
loop_
_entity_poly.entity_id
_entity_poly.type
_entity_poly.pdbx_seq_one_letter_code
_entity_poly.pdbx_strand_id
1 'polypeptide(L)'
;MLADPNVCVVIAPEGTRSATEFWKSGFYRIARSAGVPVTCGFVDMRRRVGGLGPTFELTGDVAADMDRIRSFYEEMTGWRAGKESRVKLRNEVEGDLRLCEG
;
A
#
# COMPACT_ATOMS: atom_id res chain seq x y z
N MET A 1 10.10 -1.50 -23.31
CA MET A 1 10.65 -2.48 -22.35
C MET A 1 9.46 -3.20 -21.76
N LEU A 2 9.08 -4.34 -22.35
CA LEU A 2 7.96 -5.13 -21.88
C LEU A 2 8.43 -5.90 -20.64
N ALA A 3 7.73 -5.77 -19.52
CA ALA A 3 8.05 -6.49 -18.30
C ALA A 3 7.94 -8.00 -18.55
N ASP A 4 8.93 -8.77 -18.10
CA ASP A 4 8.84 -10.23 -18.13
C ASP A 4 7.61 -10.68 -17.33
N PRO A 5 6.68 -11.46 -17.92
CA PRO A 5 5.43 -11.87 -17.26
C PRO A 5 5.65 -12.82 -16.06
N ASN A 6 6.91 -13.16 -15.76
CA ASN A 6 7.30 -14.11 -14.72
C ASN A 6 7.97 -13.44 -13.51
N VAL A 7 8.00 -12.11 -13.43
CA VAL A 7 8.67 -11.39 -12.33
C VAL A 7 7.65 -10.67 -11.45
N CYS A 8 7.58 -11.11 -10.19
CA CYS A 8 6.83 -10.43 -9.14
C CYS A 8 7.80 -9.79 -8.14
N VAL A 9 7.55 -8.53 -7.78
CA VAL A 9 8.31 -7.83 -6.74
C VAL A 9 7.42 -7.59 -5.53
N VAL A 10 7.83 -8.11 -4.37
CA VAL A 10 7.13 -7.88 -3.11
C VAL A 10 7.83 -6.75 -2.36
N ILE A 11 7.08 -5.70 -2.06
CA ILE A 11 7.58 -4.52 -1.34
C ILE A 11 6.78 -4.40 -0.04
N ALA A 12 7.47 -4.38 1.10
CA ALA A 12 6.88 -4.00 2.38
C ALA A 12 6.91 -2.46 2.50
N PRO A 13 5.77 -1.76 2.40
CA PRO A 13 5.74 -0.30 2.27
C PRO A 13 6.03 0.44 3.59
N GLU A 14 5.89 -0.22 4.74
CA GLU A 14 6.19 0.32 6.08
C GLU A 14 7.68 0.72 6.23
N GLY A 15 8.58 0.02 5.53
CA GLY A 15 9.95 0.47 5.29
C GLY A 15 10.92 0.49 6.47
N THR A 16 10.56 -0.02 7.66
CA THR A 16 11.46 -0.27 8.81
C THR A 16 10.93 -1.38 9.74
N ARG A 17 11.78 -1.97 10.59
CA ARG A 17 11.36 -2.91 11.67
C ARG A 17 10.61 -2.25 12.84
N SER A 18 10.51 -0.92 12.84
CA SER A 18 9.79 -0.11 13.82
C SER A 18 8.58 0.53 13.16
N ALA A 19 7.50 0.74 13.94
CA ALA A 19 6.28 1.36 13.44
C ALA A 19 6.56 2.78 12.94
N THR A 20 6.02 3.13 11.78
CA THR A 20 6.13 4.47 11.20
C THR A 20 4.73 5.05 10.99
N GLU A 21 4.63 6.37 11.06
CA GLU A 21 3.35 7.07 10.85
C GLU A 21 2.88 6.99 9.38
N PHE A 22 3.81 6.84 8.44
CA PHE A 22 3.54 6.83 7.01
C PHE A 22 4.30 5.73 6.29
N TRP A 23 3.63 5.09 5.35
CA TRP A 23 4.21 4.19 4.36
C TRP A 23 5.06 4.96 3.34
N LYS A 24 6.11 4.29 2.86
CA LYS A 24 6.94 4.77 1.75
C LYS A 24 6.18 4.61 0.43
N SER A 25 6.04 5.68 -0.33
CA SER A 25 5.33 5.72 -1.62
C SER A 25 6.08 5.09 -2.80
N GLY A 26 7.24 4.46 -2.56
CA GLY A 26 8.06 3.85 -3.61
C GLY A 26 7.31 2.81 -4.44
N PHE A 27 6.54 1.94 -3.80
CA PHE A 27 5.74 0.92 -4.52
C PHE A 27 4.75 1.57 -5.50
N TYR A 28 4.06 2.63 -5.05
CA TYR A 28 3.05 3.33 -5.83
C TYR A 28 3.68 4.00 -7.07
N ARG A 29 4.83 4.67 -6.88
CA ARG A 29 5.58 5.30 -7.99
C ARG A 29 6.08 4.26 -8.99
N ILE A 30 6.64 3.15 -8.51
CA ILE A 30 7.12 2.08 -9.38
C ILE A 30 5.97 1.50 -10.20
N ALA A 31 4.86 1.14 -9.55
CA ALA A 31 3.70 0.55 -10.22
C ALA A 31 3.10 1.49 -11.29
N ARG A 32 2.92 2.77 -10.95
CA ARG A 32 2.44 3.79 -11.90
C ARG A 32 3.39 4.02 -13.07
N SER A 33 4.69 4.14 -12.81
CA SER A 33 5.69 4.37 -13.87
C SER A 33 5.88 3.17 -14.78
N ALA A 34 5.72 1.95 -14.24
CA ALA A 34 5.84 0.71 -15.01
C ALA A 34 4.52 0.28 -15.67
N GLY A 35 3.38 0.88 -15.29
CA GLY A 35 2.06 0.49 -15.78
C GLY A 35 1.71 -0.95 -15.39
N VAL A 36 2.04 -1.34 -14.15
CA VAL A 36 1.78 -2.69 -13.63
C VAL A 36 0.76 -2.64 -12.50
N PRO A 37 -0.10 -3.67 -12.37
CA PRO A 37 -1.07 -3.75 -11.31
C PRO A 37 -0.39 -3.96 -9.94
N VAL A 38 -1.12 -3.62 -8.87
CA VAL A 38 -0.72 -3.88 -7.49
C VAL A 38 -1.61 -4.95 -6.89
N THR A 39 -0.99 -5.97 -6.30
CA THR A 39 -1.66 -7.02 -5.51
C THR A 39 -1.37 -6.82 -4.03
N CYS A 40 -2.41 -6.80 -3.19
CA CYS A 40 -2.23 -6.69 -1.73
C CYS A 40 -1.84 -8.04 -1.12
N GLY A 41 -0.57 -8.22 -0.73
CA GLY A 41 -0.12 -9.38 0.04
C GLY A 41 -0.43 -9.22 1.53
N PHE A 42 -0.87 -10.28 2.21
CA PHE A 42 -1.25 -10.18 3.62
C PHE A 42 -0.88 -11.40 4.46
N VAL A 43 -0.86 -11.16 5.77
CA VAL A 43 -0.71 -12.17 6.81
C VAL A 43 -1.68 -11.83 7.93
N ASP A 44 -2.73 -12.64 8.09
CA ASP A 44 -3.71 -12.53 9.17
C ASP A 44 -3.36 -13.54 10.25
N MET A 45 -2.87 -13.03 11.38
CA MET A 45 -2.43 -13.86 12.51
C MET A 45 -3.55 -14.32 13.43
N ARG A 46 -4.71 -13.63 13.40
CA ARG A 46 -5.92 -14.12 14.09
C ARG A 46 -6.37 -15.42 13.44
N ARG A 47 -6.35 -15.49 12.12
CA ARG A 47 -6.73 -16.69 11.35
C ARG A 47 -5.56 -17.63 11.06
N ARG A 48 -4.32 -17.20 11.29
CA ARG A 48 -3.06 -17.88 10.94
C ARG A 48 -2.97 -18.24 9.45
N VAL A 49 -3.41 -17.34 8.60
CA VAL A 49 -3.37 -17.50 7.14
C VAL A 49 -2.59 -16.34 6.52
N GLY A 50 -1.88 -16.63 5.44
CA GLY A 50 -1.31 -15.62 4.56
C GLY A 50 -1.81 -15.83 3.14
N GLY A 51 -1.72 -14.80 2.32
CA GLY A 51 -2.18 -14.91 0.94
C GLY A 51 -2.03 -13.63 0.14
N LEU A 52 -2.62 -13.68 -1.05
CA LEU A 52 -2.77 -12.55 -1.95
C LEU A 52 -4.24 -12.12 -1.91
N GLY A 53 -4.44 -10.82 -1.82
CA GLY A 53 -5.73 -10.16 -1.86
C GLY A 53 -6.07 -9.67 -3.26
N PRO A 54 -6.89 -8.61 -3.36
CA PRO A 54 -7.28 -8.04 -4.63
C PRO A 54 -6.05 -7.51 -5.39
N THR A 55 -6.16 -7.58 -6.71
CA THR A 55 -5.22 -6.97 -7.65
C THR A 55 -5.94 -5.86 -8.40
N PHE A 56 -5.35 -4.67 -8.45
CA PHE A 56 -5.95 -3.53 -9.14
C PHE A 56 -4.91 -2.66 -9.83
N GLU A 57 -5.34 -2.04 -10.91
CA GLU A 57 -4.62 -0.96 -11.57
C GLU A 57 -4.75 0.33 -10.76
N LEU A 58 -3.63 1.02 -10.58
CA LEU A 58 -3.60 2.32 -9.90
C LEU A 58 -4.13 3.40 -10.83
N THR A 59 -5.10 4.18 -10.37
CA THR A 59 -5.76 5.23 -11.18
C THR A 59 -4.91 6.47 -11.29
N GLY A 60 -4.05 6.72 -10.29
CA GLY A 60 -3.30 7.97 -10.17
C GLY A 60 -3.91 8.94 -9.16
N ASP A 61 -5.19 8.76 -8.81
CA ASP A 61 -5.77 9.37 -7.61
C ASP A 61 -5.24 8.62 -6.40
N VAL A 62 -4.19 9.20 -5.79
CA VAL A 62 -3.48 8.58 -4.67
C VAL A 62 -4.40 8.31 -3.50
N ALA A 63 -5.34 9.22 -3.20
CA ALA A 63 -6.25 9.07 -2.07
C ALA A 63 -7.21 7.91 -2.31
N ALA A 64 -7.89 7.89 -3.47
CA ALA A 64 -8.84 6.84 -3.81
C ALA A 64 -8.18 5.45 -3.97
N ASP A 65 -6.95 5.40 -4.49
CA ASP A 65 -6.18 4.17 -4.62
C ASP A 65 -5.79 3.63 -3.23
N MET A 66 -5.32 4.51 -2.34
CA MET A 66 -4.93 4.14 -0.98
C MET A 66 -6.11 3.82 -0.07
N ASP A 67 -7.30 4.42 -0.30
CA ASP A 67 -8.53 4.03 0.39
C ASP A 67 -8.91 2.58 0.09
N ARG A 68 -8.80 2.15 -1.18
CA ARG A 68 -9.02 0.75 -1.55
C ARG A 68 -8.02 -0.19 -0.87
N ILE A 69 -6.76 0.21 -0.79
CA ILE A 69 -5.72 -0.54 -0.04
C ILE A 69 -6.08 -0.61 1.45
N ARG A 70 -6.49 0.51 2.06
CA ARG A 70 -6.89 0.60 3.46
C ARG A 70 -8.05 -0.34 3.77
N SER A 71 -9.14 -0.24 3.03
CA SER A 71 -10.33 -1.06 3.24
C SER A 71 -10.03 -2.57 3.16
N PHE A 72 -9.04 -2.98 2.37
CA PHE A 72 -8.63 -4.39 2.35
C PHE A 72 -7.94 -4.84 3.65
N TYR A 73 -7.07 -4.00 4.22
CA TYR A 73 -6.31 -4.34 5.43
C TYR A 73 -7.09 -4.11 6.74
N GLU A 74 -8.19 -3.36 6.74
CA GLU A 74 -9.04 -3.09 7.92
C GLU A 74 -9.54 -4.38 8.60
N GLU A 75 -9.80 -5.43 7.81
CA GLU A 75 -10.32 -6.71 8.30
C GLU A 75 -9.24 -7.66 8.85
N MET A 76 -7.97 -7.25 8.82
CA MET A 76 -6.83 -8.12 9.09
C MET A 76 -6.14 -7.76 10.40
N THR A 77 -5.68 -8.78 11.12
CA THR A 77 -4.90 -8.58 12.36
C THR A 77 -3.44 -8.96 12.13
N GLY A 78 -2.55 -7.99 12.32
CA GLY A 78 -1.11 -8.19 12.22
C GLY A 78 -0.53 -9.06 13.33
N TRP A 79 0.76 -9.42 13.22
CA TRP A 79 1.48 -10.25 14.22
C TRP A 79 1.53 -9.62 15.62
N ARG A 80 1.51 -8.29 15.71
CA ARG A 80 1.40 -7.56 16.98
C ARG A 80 0.19 -6.63 16.92
N ALA A 81 -0.91 -7.07 17.52
CA ALA A 81 -2.10 -6.23 17.70
C ALA A 81 -1.70 -4.89 18.33
N GLY A 82 -2.11 -3.78 17.72
CA GLY A 82 -1.80 -2.42 18.17
C GLY A 82 -0.44 -1.85 17.71
N LYS A 83 0.32 -2.56 16.85
CA LYS A 83 1.50 -2.02 16.16
C LYS A 83 1.32 -1.94 14.64
N GLU A 84 0.08 -1.97 14.18
CA GLU A 84 -0.23 -1.83 12.75
C GLU A 84 0.11 -0.41 12.31
N SER A 85 1.09 -0.29 11.40
CA SER A 85 1.42 1.00 10.81
C SER A 85 0.24 1.51 10.00
N ARG A 86 -0.09 2.79 10.16
CA ARG A 86 -1.16 3.44 9.40
C ARG A 86 -0.90 3.27 7.92
N VAL A 87 -1.86 2.68 7.20
CA VAL A 87 -1.81 2.48 5.75
C VAL A 87 -2.08 3.82 5.06
N LYS A 88 -1.09 4.72 5.14
CA LYS A 88 -1.18 6.10 4.68
C LYS A 88 0.16 6.54 4.08
N LEU A 89 0.14 7.22 2.95
CA LEU A 89 1.31 7.84 2.33
C LEU A 89 1.46 9.28 2.82
N ARG A 90 2.70 9.74 2.96
CA ARG A 90 2.99 11.14 3.30
C ARG A 90 2.37 12.13 2.31
N ASN A 91 2.42 11.79 1.02
CA ASN A 91 1.97 12.67 -0.07
C ASN A 91 0.44 12.85 -0.12
N GLU A 92 -0.34 12.01 0.56
CA GLU A 92 -1.79 12.24 0.72
C GLU A 92 -2.06 13.47 1.59
N VAL A 93 -1.15 13.82 2.51
CA VAL A 93 -1.31 14.95 3.44
C VAL A 93 -0.79 16.25 2.85
N GLU A 94 0.30 16.19 2.07
CA GLU A 94 0.81 17.37 1.34
C GLU A 94 -0.10 17.80 0.18
N GLY A 95 -0.88 16.88 -0.41
CA GLY A 95 -1.89 17.20 -1.42
C GLY A 95 -3.04 18.04 -0.87
N ASP A 96 -3.48 17.74 0.36
CA ASP A 96 -4.52 18.46 1.08
C ASP A 96 -4.10 19.90 1.41
N LEU A 97 -2.85 20.11 1.83
CA LEU A 97 -2.32 21.43 2.17
C LEU A 97 -2.22 22.38 0.96
N ARG A 98 -2.04 21.85 -0.26
CA ARG A 98 -2.01 22.65 -1.49
C ARG A 98 -3.39 23.05 -2.00
N LEU A 99 -4.45 22.37 -1.58
CA LEU A 99 -5.84 22.70 -1.94
C LEU A 99 -6.43 23.78 -1.02
N CYS A 100 -5.85 23.99 0.17
CA CYS A 100 -6.29 25.03 1.10
C CYS A 100 -5.62 26.41 0.88
N GLU A 101 -4.61 26.52 0.02
CA GLU A 101 -3.91 27.78 -0.31
C GLU A 101 -4.30 28.34 -1.70
N GLY A 102 -5.39 27.84 -2.30
CA GLY A 102 -5.88 28.23 -3.63
C GLY A 102 -7.13 29.10 -3.60
#